data_AF-A0A7S1DSE0-F1
#
_entry.id   AF-A0A7S1DSE0-F1
#
_cell.length_a   1.000
_cell.length_b   1.000
_cell.length_c   1.000
_cell.angle_alpha   90.00
_cell.angle_beta   90.00
_cell.angle_gamma   90.00
#
_symmetry.space_group_name_H-M   'P 1'
#
loop_
_entity.id
_entity.type
_entity.pdbx_description
1 polymer ?
#
loop_
_entity_poly.entity_id
_entity_poly.type
_entity_poly.pdbx_seq_one_letter_code
_entity_poly.pdbx_strand_id
1 'polypeptide(L)'
;LSMWDLGEDMKASKDGEERAVTRLPEDLILKHMEGGEPLRLSMWDLGGQEQFYSLHLLVLSRLGIYACFFDMRRLCSTADSGDVQACLLYLRFWINSVWASTSTVGGKGGAPIVLIGTHKDLVSSVSEHERISKLLYDEFRQSPVFNASVCPYMEGEVTTGMGQLWFFPVDNTKGLKDPAIVAAMRQIEECAEGEDYVKCRVPFTWLATLDAMTATGRKTLDLPSVEALAARCGVGLEGLTVADEVQLMLAHLAALGVVMYFGEAQLRNLVILSPVDFLIEPFSLILCNFEVHFKPQHAAARKRFPREWTRFTQRGVVQRRMLDVLWGGFGNSAELEALASKHGVMVPLLSEGGGGDAECEYLVPSILSRDPLPPPPPPPPFPPPTPPRTK
;
A
#
# COMPACT_ATOMS: atom_id res chain seq x y z
N LEU A 1 -21.13 8.94 28.07
CA LEU A 1 -21.41 7.62 27.48
C LEU A 1 -20.32 7.37 26.46
N SER A 2 -19.53 6.32 26.68
CA SER A 2 -18.20 6.21 26.07
C SER A 2 -18.29 5.74 24.62
N MET A 3 -17.26 6.07 23.84
CA MET A 3 -17.09 5.81 22.41
C MET A 3 -17.26 4.33 22.01
N TRP A 4 -17.26 3.38 22.95
CA TRP A 4 -17.28 1.95 22.65
C TRP A 4 -18.13 1.11 23.62
N ASP A 5 -19.14 1.71 24.27
CA ASP A 5 -20.14 0.95 25.05
C ASP A 5 -21.08 0.08 24.15
N LEU A 6 -20.79 -0.05 22.84
CA LEU A 6 -21.55 -0.83 21.86
C LEU A 6 -20.79 -2.07 21.34
N GLY A 7 -19.82 -2.58 22.09
CA GLY A 7 -19.08 -3.81 21.79
C GLY A 7 -19.92 -5.10 21.67
N GLU A 8 -21.26 -5.03 21.64
CA GLU A 8 -22.15 -6.17 21.48
C GLU A 8 -22.63 -6.43 20.03
N ASP A 9 -22.43 -5.49 19.09
CA ASP A 9 -22.92 -5.65 17.70
C ASP A 9 -21.85 -6.05 16.68
N MET A 10 -20.73 -6.65 17.11
CA MET A 10 -19.86 -7.45 16.22
C MET A 10 -20.54 -8.80 15.91
N LYS A 11 -21.60 -8.79 15.10
CA LYS A 11 -21.87 -9.93 14.23
C LYS A 11 -20.88 -9.85 13.08
N ALA A 12 -19.85 -10.69 13.16
CA ALA A 12 -19.01 -11.04 12.04
C ALA A 12 -19.87 -11.20 10.77
N SER A 13 -19.60 -10.37 9.76
CA SER A 13 -20.02 -10.70 8.40
C SER A 13 -19.49 -12.09 8.10
N LYS A 14 -20.40 -13.02 7.80
CA LYS A 14 -20.10 -14.44 7.55
C LYS A 14 -19.40 -14.69 6.21
N ASP A 15 -19.02 -13.64 5.50
CA ASP A 15 -18.24 -13.73 4.27
C ASP A 15 -16.79 -13.34 4.57
N GLY A 16 -16.03 -14.31 5.08
CA GLY A 16 -14.59 -14.20 5.32
C GLY A 16 -13.79 -14.21 4.02
N GLU A 17 -13.92 -13.17 3.20
CA GLU A 17 -13.01 -12.92 2.09
C GLU A 17 -11.93 -11.94 2.58
N GLU A 18 -10.71 -12.44 2.80
CA GLU A 18 -9.55 -11.64 3.16
C GLU A 18 -9.23 -10.68 1.99
N ARG A 19 -9.45 -9.37 2.19
CA ARG A 19 -9.23 -8.34 1.18
C ARG A 19 -7.81 -7.80 1.29
N ALA A 20 -7.14 -7.61 0.15
CA ALA A 20 -5.75 -7.16 0.09
C ALA A 20 -5.53 -5.76 0.68
N VAL A 21 -6.48 -4.83 0.49
CA VAL A 21 -6.46 -3.50 1.09
C VAL A 21 -7.88 -3.14 1.49
N THR A 22 -8.07 -2.61 2.69
CA THR A 22 -9.37 -2.10 3.15
C THR A 22 -9.25 -0.71 3.76
N ARG A 23 -10.22 0.16 3.42
CA ARG A 23 -10.39 1.44 4.09
C ARG A 23 -11.37 1.25 5.24
N LEU A 24 -10.96 1.63 6.44
CA LEU A 24 -11.82 1.50 7.62
C LEU A 24 -12.86 2.63 7.65
N PRO A 25 -14.10 2.38 8.12
CA PRO A 25 -15.17 3.37 8.14
C PRO A 25 -14.74 4.66 8.87
N GLU A 26 -15.07 5.83 8.30
CA GLU A 26 -14.71 7.14 8.86
C GLU A 26 -15.28 7.36 10.27
N ASP A 27 -16.40 6.69 10.60
CA ASP A 27 -17.11 6.75 11.88
C ASP A 27 -16.30 6.18 13.06
N LEU A 28 -15.24 5.40 12.79
CA LEU A 28 -14.39 4.78 13.81
C LEU A 28 -13.31 5.72 14.37
N ILE A 29 -13.17 6.94 13.83
CA ILE A 29 -12.04 7.83 14.15
C ILE A 29 -12.54 9.23 14.49
N LEU A 30 -13.05 9.39 15.71
CA LEU A 30 -13.28 10.70 16.30
C LEU A 30 -13.06 10.63 17.81
N LYS A 31 -12.08 11.37 18.36
CA LYS A 31 -12.23 11.91 19.71
C LYS A 31 -11.70 13.32 19.90
N HIS A 32 -12.43 13.99 20.77
CA HIS A 32 -12.38 15.38 21.22
C HIS A 32 -11.02 15.86 21.73
N MET A 33 -10.67 17.08 21.34
CA MET A 33 -9.97 18.01 22.22
C MET A 33 -10.94 19.10 22.69
N GLU A 34 -10.90 19.42 23.98
CA GLU A 34 -11.61 20.57 24.54
C GLU A 34 -11.07 21.86 23.91
N GLY A 35 -11.76 22.37 22.88
CA GLY A 35 -11.55 23.71 22.33
C GLY A 35 -10.86 23.85 20.97
N GLY A 36 -10.55 22.75 20.26
CA GLY A 36 -9.95 22.77 18.91
C GLY A 36 -10.83 22.11 17.83
N GLU A 37 -10.61 22.45 16.56
CA GLU A 37 -11.24 21.72 15.43
C GLU A 37 -10.78 20.25 15.44
N PRO A 38 -11.68 19.26 15.26
CA PRO A 38 -11.34 17.86 15.39
C PRO A 38 -10.43 17.38 14.26
N LEU A 39 -9.31 16.75 14.61
CA LEU A 39 -8.47 16.01 13.67
C LEU A 39 -9.25 14.81 13.11
N ARG A 40 -9.29 14.67 11.78
CA ARG A 40 -9.87 13.50 11.10
C ARG A 40 -8.74 12.66 10.53
N LEU A 41 -8.63 11.41 10.97
CA LEU A 41 -7.72 10.42 10.38
C LEU A 41 -8.52 9.44 9.53
N SER A 42 -7.95 9.01 8.41
CA SER A 42 -8.46 7.91 7.59
C SER A 42 -7.46 6.77 7.64
N MET A 43 -7.90 5.57 8.01
CA MET A 43 -7.03 4.42 8.16
C MET A 43 -7.17 3.45 6.98
N TRP A 44 -6.02 2.99 6.49
CA TRP A 44 -5.89 2.00 5.44
C TRP A 44 -5.19 0.78 6.03
N ASP A 45 -5.84 -0.38 5.94
CA ASP A 45 -5.24 -1.66 6.27
C ASP A 45 -4.68 -2.30 4.99
N LEU A 46 -3.38 -2.56 5.00
CA LEU A 46 -2.61 -3.11 3.89
C LEU A 46 -2.28 -4.56 4.23
N GLY A 47 -3.09 -5.49 3.72
CA GLY A 47 -3.01 -6.91 4.06
C GLY A 47 -1.62 -7.49 3.84
N GLY A 48 -1.10 -8.25 4.81
CA GLY A 48 0.29 -8.71 4.84
C GLY A 48 0.71 -9.76 3.79
N GLN A 49 -0.10 -9.99 2.76
CA GLN A 49 0.16 -10.97 1.71
C GLN A 49 1.15 -10.41 0.68
N GLU A 50 2.32 -11.04 0.55
CA GLU A 50 3.43 -10.56 -0.28
C GLU A 50 3.07 -10.37 -1.77
N GLN A 51 2.09 -11.12 -2.28
CA GLN A 51 1.60 -10.98 -3.67
C GLN A 51 0.96 -9.61 -3.93
N PHE A 52 0.53 -8.92 -2.88
CA PHE A 52 -0.16 -7.63 -2.95
C PHE A 52 0.74 -6.45 -2.59
N TYR A 53 2.01 -6.66 -2.27
CA TYR A 53 2.93 -5.58 -1.88
C TYR A 53 3.09 -4.51 -2.96
N SER A 54 3.00 -4.87 -4.25
CA SER A 54 2.98 -3.90 -5.35
C SER A 54 1.78 -2.97 -5.28
N LEU A 55 0.64 -3.43 -4.76
CA LEU A 55 -0.55 -2.59 -4.56
C LEU A 55 -0.37 -1.60 -3.42
N HIS A 56 0.39 -1.95 -2.39
CA HIS A 56 0.62 -1.07 -1.25
C HIS A 56 1.34 0.20 -1.69
N LEU A 57 2.21 0.11 -2.70
CA LEU A 57 2.89 1.26 -3.29
C LEU A 57 1.93 2.26 -3.97
N LEU A 58 0.70 1.86 -4.32
CA LEU A 58 -0.32 2.75 -4.89
C LEU A 58 -0.85 3.78 -3.89
N VAL A 59 -0.80 3.44 -2.59
CA VAL A 59 -1.45 4.20 -1.53
C VAL A 59 -0.45 4.92 -0.62
N LEU A 60 0.86 4.72 -0.83
CA LEU A 60 1.89 5.45 -0.10
C LEU A 60 1.93 6.92 -0.57
N SER A 61 1.69 7.83 0.36
CA SER A 61 1.79 9.28 0.20
C SER A 61 2.64 9.94 1.29
N ARG A 62 3.27 11.08 0.99
CA ARG A 62 3.99 11.92 1.96
C ARG A 62 3.06 12.51 3.03
N LEU A 63 1.76 12.65 2.76
CA LEU A 63 0.80 13.18 3.74
C LEU A 63 0.18 12.08 4.62
N GLY A 64 0.77 10.87 4.62
CA GLY A 64 0.37 9.76 5.47
C GLY A 64 1.26 9.60 6.71
N ILE A 65 0.80 8.79 7.64
CA ILE A 65 1.56 8.29 8.79
C ILE A 65 1.48 6.77 8.76
N TYR A 66 2.62 6.10 8.94
CA TYR A 66 2.73 4.66 8.71
C TYR A 66 2.98 3.90 10.00
N ALA A 67 2.05 3.03 10.38
CA ALA A 67 2.24 2.08 11.45
C ALA A 67 2.78 0.75 10.87
N CYS A 68 4.03 0.41 11.19
CA CYS A 68 4.62 -0.87 10.78
C CYS A 68 4.57 -1.86 11.95
N PHE A 69 3.75 -2.89 11.79
CA PHE A 69 3.57 -3.93 12.80
C PHE A 69 4.56 -5.08 12.59
N PHE A 70 5.13 -5.59 13.68
CA PHE A 70 5.92 -6.82 13.65
C PHE A 70 5.64 -7.71 14.87
N ASP A 71 5.96 -8.98 14.73
CA ASP A 71 5.81 -9.98 15.81
C ASP A 71 7.08 -10.01 16.66
N MET A 72 6.98 -9.56 17.92
CA MET A 72 8.14 -9.55 18.82
C MET A 72 8.71 -10.95 19.08
N ARG A 73 7.91 -12.01 18.95
CA ARG A 73 8.37 -13.40 19.16
C ARG A 73 9.45 -13.78 18.15
N ARG A 74 9.42 -13.19 16.94
CA ARG A 74 10.43 -13.42 15.90
C ARG A 74 11.75 -12.70 16.13
N LEU A 75 11.78 -11.77 17.08
CA LEU A 75 12.98 -11.02 17.45
C LEU A 75 13.44 -11.30 18.88
N CYS A 76 12.67 -12.05 19.68
CA CYS A 76 12.98 -12.38 21.07
C CYS A 76 14.24 -13.25 21.19
N SER A 77 14.86 -13.34 22.38
CA SER A 77 16.13 -14.07 22.56
C SER A 77 16.04 -15.57 22.27
N THR A 78 14.83 -16.13 22.28
CA THR A 78 14.55 -17.53 21.95
C THR A 78 14.21 -17.76 20.47
N ALA A 79 14.14 -16.70 19.65
CA ALA A 79 13.85 -16.83 18.22
C ALA A 79 15.00 -17.49 17.47
N ASP A 80 14.69 -18.29 16.45
CA ASP A 80 15.72 -18.81 15.56
C ASP A 80 16.27 -17.71 14.63
N SER A 81 17.47 -17.93 14.11
CA SER A 81 18.14 -16.94 13.26
C SER A 81 17.40 -16.67 11.95
N GLY A 82 16.64 -17.63 11.44
CA GLY A 82 15.83 -17.48 10.23
C GLY A 82 14.66 -16.53 10.45
N ASP A 83 13.92 -16.71 11.55
CA ASP A 83 12.82 -15.83 11.96
C ASP A 83 13.30 -14.39 12.20
N VAL A 84 14.46 -14.23 12.85
CA VAL A 84 15.07 -12.92 13.07
C VAL A 84 15.38 -12.25 11.74
N GLN A 85 16.07 -12.94 10.82
CA GLN A 85 16.40 -12.37 9.52
C GLN A 85 15.16 -12.05 8.68
N ALA A 86 14.16 -12.92 8.66
CA ALA A 86 12.91 -12.69 7.94
C ALA A 86 12.18 -11.45 8.47
N CYS A 87 12.11 -11.28 9.80
CA CYS A 87 11.49 -10.12 10.42
C CYS A 87 12.25 -8.81 10.13
N LEU A 88 13.59 -8.83 10.17
CA LEU A 88 14.40 -7.66 9.84
C LEU A 88 14.30 -7.30 8.35
N LEU A 89 14.28 -8.29 7.45
CA LEU A 89 14.06 -8.06 6.02
C LEU A 89 12.67 -7.46 5.74
N TYR A 90 11.64 -7.95 6.42
CA TYR A 90 10.29 -7.40 6.34
C TYR A 90 10.26 -5.91 6.77
N LEU A 91 10.82 -5.59 7.94
CA LEU A 91 10.87 -4.21 8.43
C LEU A 91 11.70 -3.32 7.50
N ARG A 92 12.85 -3.82 7.02
CA ARG A 92 13.70 -3.13 6.05
C ARG A 92 12.94 -2.83 4.77
N PHE A 93 12.17 -3.77 4.25
CA PHE A 93 11.35 -3.57 3.07
C PHE A 93 10.35 -2.43 3.28
N TRP A 94 9.56 -2.47 4.35
CA TRP A 94 8.50 -1.48 4.58
C TRP A 94 9.03 -0.08 4.87
N ILE A 95 10.02 0.04 5.75
CA ILE A 95 10.63 1.33 6.10
C ILE A 95 11.22 2.00 4.85
N ASN A 96 11.92 1.22 4.00
CA ASN A 96 12.49 1.75 2.77
C ASN A 96 11.44 2.04 1.69
N SER A 97 10.37 1.24 1.59
CA SER A 97 9.27 1.49 0.66
C SER A 97 8.54 2.80 1.00
N VAL A 98 8.26 3.05 2.28
CA VAL A 98 7.70 4.32 2.75
C VAL A 98 8.65 5.46 2.39
N TRP A 99 9.94 5.35 2.69
CA TRP A 99 10.89 6.40 2.36
C TRP A 99 11.00 6.66 0.87
N ALA A 100 11.15 5.62 0.05
CA ALA A 100 11.28 5.75 -1.40
C ALA A 100 10.05 6.42 -2.02
N SER A 101 8.86 6.18 -1.45
CA SER A 101 7.60 6.73 -1.97
C SER A 101 7.26 8.11 -1.42
N THR A 102 7.85 8.52 -0.30
CA THR A 102 7.46 9.75 0.42
C THR A 102 8.57 10.78 0.56
N SER A 103 9.84 10.40 0.40
CA SER A 103 10.95 11.34 0.52
C SER A 103 10.96 12.35 -0.63
N THR A 104 10.94 13.63 -0.29
CA THR A 104 11.03 14.73 -1.26
C THR A 104 12.45 15.27 -1.31
N VAL A 105 12.99 15.47 -2.53
CA VAL A 105 14.29 16.12 -2.72
C VAL A 105 14.22 17.56 -2.20
N GLY A 106 15.00 17.87 -1.16
CA GLY A 106 15.07 19.21 -0.55
C GLY A 106 14.01 19.49 0.53
N GLY A 107 13.18 18.53 0.91
CA GLY A 107 12.19 18.67 1.99
C GLY A 107 12.69 18.17 3.36
N LYS A 108 11.88 18.40 4.41
CA LYS A 108 12.19 18.10 5.84
C LYS A 108 12.29 16.59 6.19
N GLY A 109 12.17 15.68 5.24
CA GLY A 109 12.21 14.22 5.47
C GLY A 109 11.02 13.47 4.86
N GLY A 110 11.04 12.14 4.94
CA GLY A 110 9.95 11.25 4.54
C GLY A 110 8.78 11.29 5.53
N ALA A 111 7.72 10.54 5.24
CA ALA A 111 6.57 10.45 6.12
C ALA A 111 6.89 9.78 7.48
N PRO A 112 6.21 10.13 8.58
CA PRO A 112 6.43 9.52 9.88
C PRO A 112 6.11 8.02 9.90
N ILE A 113 6.93 7.24 10.60
CA ILE A 113 6.82 5.79 10.78
C ILE A 113 6.78 5.46 12.27
N VAL A 114 5.77 4.73 12.70
CA VAL A 114 5.64 4.21 14.07
C VAL A 114 5.81 2.69 14.01
N LEU A 115 6.84 2.17 14.69
CA LEU A 115 7.07 0.73 14.79
C LEU A 115 6.27 0.16 15.96
N ILE A 116 5.46 -0.88 15.70
CA ILE A 116 4.58 -1.51 16.69
C ILE A 116 4.94 -2.98 16.83
N GLY A 117 5.49 -3.36 17.98
CA GLY A 117 5.83 -4.73 18.30
C GLY A 117 4.67 -5.42 19.00
N THR A 118 4.07 -6.43 18.37
CA THR A 118 2.91 -7.18 18.88
C THR A 118 3.31 -8.33 19.80
N HIS A 119 2.32 -8.94 20.48
CA HIS A 119 2.49 -10.08 21.38
C HIS A 119 3.26 -9.78 22.68
N LYS A 120 3.05 -8.61 23.29
CA LYS A 120 3.63 -8.27 24.61
C LYS A 120 3.16 -9.21 25.73
N ASP A 121 2.00 -9.86 25.59
CA ASP A 121 1.54 -10.91 26.49
C ASP A 121 2.50 -12.11 26.52
N LEU A 122 3.14 -12.42 25.39
CA LEU A 122 4.10 -13.52 25.25
C LEU A 122 5.56 -13.08 25.43
N VAL A 123 5.90 -11.86 24.99
CA VAL A 123 7.20 -11.22 25.20
C VAL A 123 7.01 -10.10 26.22
N SER A 124 6.84 -10.44 27.49
CA SER A 124 6.47 -9.48 28.56
C SER A 124 7.65 -8.88 29.30
N SER A 125 8.86 -9.43 29.14
CA SER A 125 10.05 -8.96 29.85
C SER A 125 10.53 -7.61 29.30
N VAL A 126 10.68 -6.63 30.20
CA VAL A 126 11.29 -5.32 29.91
C VAL A 126 12.68 -5.44 29.29
N SER A 127 13.50 -6.38 29.79
CA SER A 127 14.85 -6.61 29.24
C SER A 127 14.82 -7.13 27.80
N GLU A 128 13.78 -7.87 27.41
CA GLU A 128 13.61 -8.31 26.03
C GLU A 128 13.17 -7.16 25.13
N HIS A 129 12.31 -6.25 25.61
CA HIS A 129 11.96 -5.04 24.86
C HIS A 129 13.18 -4.17 24.61
N GLU A 130 14.04 -3.96 25.61
CA GLU A 130 15.29 -3.23 25.45
C GLU A 130 16.23 -3.91 24.44
N ARG A 131 16.35 -5.24 24.49
CA ARG A 131 17.18 -6.00 23.55
C ARG A 131 16.66 -5.90 22.11
N ILE A 132 15.35 -6.03 21.90
CA ILE A 132 14.71 -5.86 20.58
C ILE A 132 14.92 -4.42 20.09
N SER A 133 14.69 -3.42 20.95
CA SER A 133 14.90 -2.00 20.62
C SER A 133 16.35 -1.74 20.17
N LYS A 134 17.32 -2.30 20.88
CA LYS A 134 18.74 -2.21 20.52
C LYS A 134 19.04 -2.91 19.19
N LEU A 135 18.48 -4.09 18.95
CA LEU A 135 18.64 -4.82 17.69
C LEU A 135 18.12 -3.98 16.50
N LEU A 136 16.92 -3.41 16.63
CA LEU A 136 16.33 -2.54 15.61
C LEU A 136 17.20 -1.29 15.37
N TYR A 137 17.68 -0.66 16.44
CA TYR A 137 18.59 0.48 16.32
C TYR A 137 19.88 0.10 15.59
N ASP A 138 20.56 -0.97 15.99
CA ASP A 138 21.83 -1.37 15.41
C ASP A 138 21.69 -1.77 13.93
N GLU A 139 20.58 -2.42 13.56
CA GLU A 139 20.27 -2.77 12.16
C GLU A 139 19.99 -1.54 11.30
N PHE A 140 19.20 -0.58 11.80
CA PHE A 140 18.63 0.48 10.96
C PHE A 140 19.28 1.86 11.12
N ARG A 141 20.07 2.12 12.17
CA ARG A 141 20.69 3.44 12.46
C ARG A 141 21.52 4.05 11.33
N GLN A 142 22.07 3.22 10.44
CA GLN A 142 22.85 3.69 9.28
C GLN A 142 21.96 4.16 8.14
N SER A 143 20.69 3.75 8.12
CA SER A 143 19.72 4.20 7.14
C SER A 143 19.29 5.63 7.46
N PRO A 144 19.37 6.58 6.50
CA PRO A 144 18.86 7.93 6.67
C PRO A 144 17.37 7.95 7.08
N VAL A 145 16.61 6.94 6.63
CA VAL A 145 15.18 6.79 6.93
C VAL A 145 14.93 6.66 8.43
N PHE A 146 15.77 5.89 9.12
CA PHE A 146 15.50 5.50 10.50
C PHE A 146 15.52 6.73 11.41
N ASN A 147 16.52 7.58 11.29
CA ASN A 147 16.61 8.79 12.10
C ASN A 147 15.67 9.91 11.64
N ALA A 148 15.28 9.93 10.36
CA ALA A 148 14.45 10.99 9.80
C ALA A 148 12.94 10.74 9.92
N SER A 149 12.52 9.47 9.96
CA SER A 149 11.11 9.10 9.86
C SER A 149 10.62 8.17 10.97
N VAL A 150 11.47 7.36 11.61
CA VAL A 150 11.02 6.47 12.68
C VAL A 150 10.85 7.24 13.99
N CYS A 151 9.64 7.17 14.55
CA CYS A 151 9.27 7.84 15.79
C CYS A 151 9.61 6.95 16.99
N PRO A 152 10.54 7.36 17.87
CA PRO A 152 10.87 6.59 19.05
C PRO A 152 9.76 6.69 20.11
N TYR A 153 9.55 5.61 20.86
CA TYR A 153 8.70 5.60 22.04
C TYR A 153 9.50 6.11 23.25
N MET A 154 9.27 7.37 23.63
CA MET A 154 10.02 8.03 24.71
C MET A 154 9.60 7.61 26.12
N GLU A 155 8.42 7.01 26.27
CA GLU A 155 7.84 6.57 27.55
C GLU A 155 7.84 5.03 27.65
N GLY A 156 8.85 4.37 27.08
CA GLY A 156 8.99 2.92 27.18
C GLY A 156 9.44 2.47 28.57
N GLU A 157 8.93 1.34 29.02
CA GLU A 157 9.46 0.67 30.21
C GLU A 157 10.85 0.09 29.87
N VAL A 158 11.85 0.44 30.69
CA VAL A 158 13.23 -0.04 30.60
C VAL A 158 13.71 -0.49 31.98
N THR A 159 14.77 -1.29 32.06
CA THR A 159 15.29 -1.80 33.35
C THR A 159 15.67 -0.70 34.36
N THR A 160 15.93 0.52 33.88
CA THR A 160 16.26 1.70 34.69
C THR A 160 15.05 2.59 35.02
N GLY A 161 13.83 2.20 34.64
CA GLY A 161 12.60 2.97 34.84
C GLY A 161 11.88 3.26 33.52
N MET A 162 11.67 4.53 33.21
CA MET A 162 11.11 4.97 31.93
C MET A 162 12.24 5.45 31.02
N GLY A 163 12.19 5.08 29.74
CA GLY A 163 13.23 5.39 28.77
C GLY A 163 12.80 5.19 27.32
N GLN A 164 13.74 5.41 26.42
CA GLN A 164 13.49 5.34 24.98
C GLN A 164 13.51 3.90 24.45
N LEU A 165 12.47 3.53 23.72
CA LEU A 165 12.44 2.35 22.84
C LEU A 165 12.26 2.79 21.38
N TRP A 166 12.80 2.05 20.42
CA TRP A 166 12.61 2.32 18.99
C TRP A 166 11.31 1.74 18.42
N PHE A 167 10.42 1.25 19.29
CA PHE A 167 9.12 0.71 18.93
C PHE A 167 8.19 0.73 20.15
N PHE A 168 6.89 0.55 19.91
CA PHE A 168 5.86 0.43 20.94
C PHE A 168 5.54 -1.06 21.18
N PRO A 169 5.94 -1.66 22.32
CA PRO A 169 5.57 -3.03 22.65
C PRO A 169 4.10 -3.07 23.08
N VAL A 170 3.25 -3.75 22.31
CA VAL A 170 1.79 -3.81 22.55
C VAL A 170 1.29 -5.21 22.83
N ASP A 171 0.37 -5.30 23.78
CA ASP A 171 -0.46 -6.45 24.07
C ASP A 171 -1.77 -6.28 23.30
N ASN A 172 -1.76 -6.76 22.05
CA ASN A 172 -2.91 -6.67 21.16
C ASN A 172 -4.13 -7.49 21.63
N THR A 173 -4.03 -8.29 22.69
CA THR A 173 -5.18 -8.98 23.31
C THR A 173 -6.00 -8.06 24.22
N LYS A 174 -5.39 -6.96 24.69
CA LYS A 174 -6.01 -6.01 25.63
C LYS A 174 -6.67 -4.81 24.97
N GLY A 175 -6.36 -4.55 23.70
CA GLY A 175 -6.84 -3.37 22.97
C GLY A 175 -6.53 -2.07 23.73
N LEU A 176 -7.51 -1.16 23.83
CA LEU A 176 -7.35 0.14 24.51
C LEU A 176 -7.01 0.07 26.01
N LYS A 177 -7.04 -1.12 26.63
CA LYS A 177 -6.62 -1.31 28.02
C LYS A 177 -5.10 -1.41 28.17
N ASP A 178 -4.34 -1.60 27.09
CA ASP A 178 -2.89 -1.55 27.12
C ASP A 178 -2.39 -0.10 26.97
N PRO A 179 -1.66 0.46 27.96
CA PRO A 179 -1.11 1.80 27.88
C PRO A 179 -0.21 2.02 26.65
N ALA A 180 0.49 0.99 26.18
CA ALA A 180 1.37 1.13 25.01
C ALA A 180 0.58 1.34 23.70
N ILE A 181 -0.62 0.76 23.58
CA ILE A 181 -1.53 1.02 22.45
C ILE A 181 -2.00 2.47 22.49
N VAL A 182 -2.40 2.96 23.68
CA VAL A 182 -2.82 4.36 23.85
C VAL A 182 -1.66 5.32 23.53
N ALA A 183 -0.44 4.99 23.97
CA ALA A 183 0.75 5.78 23.66
C ALA A 183 1.08 5.79 22.16
N ALA A 184 0.95 4.65 21.47
CA ALA A 184 1.15 4.57 20.03
C ALA A 184 0.13 5.43 19.26
N MET A 185 -1.14 5.41 19.69
CA MET A 185 -2.18 6.27 19.11
C MET A 185 -1.88 7.76 19.34
N ARG A 186 -1.49 8.13 20.57
CA ARG A 186 -1.09 9.50 20.88
C ARG A 186 0.10 9.95 20.03
N GLN A 187 1.09 9.08 19.83
CA GLN A 187 2.23 9.37 18.96
C GLN A 187 1.80 9.63 17.51
N ILE A 188 0.84 8.86 16.99
CA ILE A 188 0.29 9.07 15.64
C ILE A 188 -0.42 10.42 15.55
N GLU A 189 -1.22 10.79 16.55
CA GLU A 189 -1.90 12.08 16.62
C GLU A 189 -0.89 13.24 16.69
N GLU A 190 0.11 13.15 17.56
CA GLU A 190 1.20 14.14 17.68
C GLU A 190 1.97 14.30 16.35
N CYS A 191 2.23 13.20 15.64
CA CYS A 191 2.82 13.23 14.30
C CYS A 191 1.93 13.98 13.31
N ALA A 192 0.62 13.73 13.31
CA ALA A 192 -0.32 14.42 12.42
C ALA A 192 -0.38 15.92 12.72
N GLU A 193 -0.53 16.30 13.99
CA GLU A 193 -0.58 17.70 14.42
C GLU A 193 0.71 18.48 14.14
N GLY A 194 1.85 17.77 14.13
CA GLY A 194 3.16 18.32 13.80
C GLY A 194 3.33 18.66 12.31
N GLU A 195 2.53 18.08 11.42
CA GLU A 195 2.71 18.21 9.98
C GLU A 195 2.07 19.50 9.41
N ASP A 196 2.80 20.16 8.50
CA ASP A 196 2.40 21.44 7.92
C ASP A 196 1.10 21.31 7.08
N TYR A 197 0.85 20.14 6.47
CA TYR A 197 -0.32 19.90 5.62
C TYR A 197 -1.64 19.86 6.41
N VAL A 198 -1.62 19.45 7.69
CA VAL A 198 -2.82 19.41 8.55
C VAL A 198 -3.33 20.82 8.85
N LYS A 199 -2.43 21.81 8.88
CA LYS A 199 -2.75 23.22 9.14
C LYS A 199 -3.01 24.02 7.85
N CYS A 200 -2.91 23.36 6.69
CA CYS A 200 -3.09 24.02 5.40
C CYS A 200 -4.56 24.39 5.20
N ARG A 201 -4.82 25.68 4.95
CA ARG A 201 -6.16 26.15 4.62
C ARG A 201 -6.45 25.87 3.15
N VAL A 202 -7.57 25.20 2.88
CA VAL A 202 -8.08 24.96 1.52
C VAL A 202 -9.33 25.79 1.25
N PRO A 203 -9.59 26.16 -0.01
CA PRO A 203 -10.85 26.81 -0.38
C PRO A 203 -12.06 25.95 0.01
N PHE A 204 -13.09 26.58 0.58
CA PHE A 204 -14.35 25.88 0.93
C PHE A 204 -15.02 25.25 -0.29
N THR A 205 -14.84 25.86 -1.47
CA THR A 205 -15.34 25.36 -2.76
C THR A 205 -14.74 23.99 -3.12
N TRP A 206 -13.52 23.67 -2.67
CA TRP A 206 -12.91 22.36 -2.89
C TRP A 206 -13.61 21.27 -2.10
N LEU A 207 -13.95 21.56 -0.84
CA LEU A 207 -14.71 20.64 0.01
C LEU A 207 -16.13 20.44 -0.54
N ALA A 208 -16.82 21.51 -0.93
CA ALA A 208 -18.13 21.42 -1.56
C ALA A 208 -18.09 20.60 -2.86
N THR A 209 -17.01 20.72 -3.64
CA THR A 209 -16.82 19.92 -4.86
C THR A 209 -16.62 18.45 -4.53
N LEU A 210 -15.80 18.12 -3.52
CA LEU A 210 -15.61 16.75 -3.03
C LEU A 210 -16.92 16.12 -2.54
N ASP A 211 -17.72 16.87 -1.77
CA ASP A 211 -19.04 16.43 -1.33
C ASP A 211 -19.95 16.14 -2.52
N ALA A 212 -19.96 17.03 -3.53
CA ALA A 212 -20.73 16.86 -4.75
C ALA A 212 -20.26 15.67 -5.61
N MET A 213 -18.95 15.40 -5.66
CA MET A 213 -18.37 14.22 -6.31
C MET A 213 -18.82 12.93 -5.61
N THR A 214 -18.72 12.91 -4.27
CA THR A 214 -19.09 11.77 -3.43
C THR A 214 -20.59 11.47 -3.50
N ALA A 215 -21.42 12.52 -3.50
CA ALA A 215 -22.87 12.42 -3.63
C ALA A 215 -23.34 11.79 -4.95
N THR A 216 -22.47 11.68 -5.98
CA THR A 216 -22.82 10.94 -7.20
C THR A 216 -22.93 9.43 -6.98
N GLY A 217 -22.36 8.91 -5.89
CA GLY A 217 -22.30 7.47 -5.61
C GLY A 217 -21.47 6.67 -6.61
N ARG A 218 -20.72 7.34 -7.50
CA ARG A 218 -19.89 6.70 -8.51
C ARG A 218 -18.50 6.39 -7.95
N LYS A 219 -17.90 5.30 -8.42
CA LYS A 219 -16.51 4.92 -8.08
C LYS A 219 -15.47 5.77 -8.81
N THR A 220 -15.82 6.26 -9.99
CA THR A 220 -14.96 7.07 -10.86
C THR A 220 -15.77 8.20 -11.51
N LEU A 221 -15.08 9.27 -11.87
CA LEU A 221 -15.60 10.40 -12.63
C LEU A 221 -14.62 10.76 -13.74
N ASP A 222 -15.15 11.27 -14.85
CA ASP A 222 -14.29 11.93 -15.85
C ASP A 222 -13.92 13.35 -15.42
N LEU A 223 -12.74 13.82 -15.83
CA LEU A 223 -12.25 15.15 -15.48
C LEU A 223 -13.22 16.28 -15.90
N PRO A 224 -13.80 16.31 -17.12
CA PRO A 224 -14.79 17.33 -17.49
C PRO A 224 -16.02 17.35 -16.57
N SER A 225 -16.48 16.19 -16.10
CA SER A 225 -17.58 16.08 -15.13
C SER A 225 -17.18 16.68 -13.77
N VAL A 226 -15.93 16.49 -13.35
CA VAL A 226 -15.39 17.12 -12.12
C VAL A 226 -15.30 18.64 -12.29
N GLU A 227 -14.82 19.13 -13.42
CA GLU A 227 -14.77 20.57 -13.73
C GLU A 227 -16.17 21.20 -13.72
N ALA A 228 -17.16 20.51 -14.29
CA ALA A 228 -18.54 20.97 -14.26
C ALA A 228 -19.15 20.97 -12.85
N LEU A 229 -18.81 20.00 -12.00
CA LEU A 229 -19.18 19.98 -10.57
C LEU A 229 -18.53 21.13 -9.83
N ALA A 230 -17.23 21.34 -10.03
CA ALA A 230 -16.43 22.38 -9.42
C ALA A 230 -16.96 23.78 -9.74
N ALA A 231 -17.26 24.04 -11.02
CA ALA A 231 -17.84 25.30 -11.46
C ALA A 231 -19.18 25.61 -10.76
N ARG A 232 -20.04 24.59 -10.57
CA ARG A 232 -21.30 24.75 -9.81
C ARG A 232 -21.09 25.04 -8.34
N CYS A 233 -19.98 24.56 -7.78
CA CYS A 233 -19.59 24.81 -6.39
C CYS A 233 -18.83 26.14 -6.22
N GLY A 234 -18.63 26.91 -7.30
CA GLY A 234 -17.97 28.21 -7.26
C GLY A 234 -16.45 28.19 -7.35
N VAL A 235 -15.85 27.07 -7.79
CA VAL A 235 -14.43 27.01 -8.17
C VAL A 235 -14.20 27.90 -9.40
N GLY A 236 -13.05 28.57 -9.47
CA GLY A 236 -12.69 29.53 -10.52
C GLY A 236 -12.77 31.00 -10.10
N LEU A 237 -12.32 31.33 -8.89
CA LEU A 237 -12.22 32.72 -8.41
C LEU A 237 -10.97 33.43 -8.95
N GLU A 238 -10.98 34.76 -8.90
CA GLU A 238 -10.01 35.69 -9.53
C GLU A 238 -8.57 35.14 -9.69
N GLY A 239 -8.11 35.04 -10.95
CA GLY A 239 -6.72 34.72 -11.29
C GLY A 239 -6.45 33.28 -11.74
N LEU A 240 -7.42 32.36 -11.62
CA LEU A 240 -7.32 30.98 -12.12
C LEU A 240 -8.54 30.58 -12.96
N THR A 241 -8.32 29.73 -13.96
CA THR A 241 -9.44 29.05 -14.64
C THR A 241 -9.96 27.92 -13.75
N VAL A 242 -11.22 27.50 -13.97
CA VAL A 242 -11.79 26.32 -13.28
C VAL A 242 -10.91 25.10 -13.47
N ALA A 243 -10.42 24.86 -14.70
CA ALA A 243 -9.57 23.72 -15.00
C ALA A 243 -8.27 23.75 -14.20
N ASP A 244 -7.58 24.90 -14.16
CA ASP A 244 -6.32 25.04 -13.41
C ASP A 244 -6.54 24.84 -11.91
N GLU A 245 -7.61 25.41 -11.35
CA GLU A 245 -7.93 25.25 -9.92
C GLU A 245 -8.34 23.80 -9.59
N VAL A 246 -9.08 23.13 -10.47
CA VAL A 246 -9.44 21.71 -10.31
C VAL A 246 -8.20 20.82 -10.31
N GLN A 247 -7.19 21.09 -11.14
CA GLN A 247 -5.93 20.33 -11.12
C GLN A 247 -5.21 20.47 -9.77
N LEU A 248 -5.16 21.68 -9.22
CA LEU A 248 -4.58 21.93 -7.90
C LEU A 248 -5.37 21.22 -6.79
N MET A 249 -6.70 21.29 -6.86
CA MET A 249 -7.61 20.60 -5.94
C MET A 249 -7.39 19.08 -5.99
N LEU A 250 -7.40 18.47 -7.18
CA LEU A 250 -7.21 17.04 -7.34
C LEU A 250 -5.82 16.59 -6.90
N ALA A 251 -4.77 17.36 -7.19
CA ALA A 251 -3.42 17.07 -6.72
C ALA A 251 -3.36 17.08 -5.18
N HIS A 252 -4.02 18.05 -4.53
CA HIS A 252 -4.08 18.13 -3.08
C HIS A 252 -4.87 16.96 -2.47
N LEU A 253 -6.06 16.67 -2.99
CA LEU A 253 -6.90 15.57 -2.52
C LEU A 253 -6.24 14.20 -2.77
N ALA A 254 -5.51 14.05 -3.86
CA ALA A 254 -4.73 12.84 -4.15
C ALA A 254 -3.55 12.68 -3.19
N ALA A 255 -2.85 13.77 -2.86
CA ALA A 255 -1.81 13.74 -1.85
C ALA A 255 -2.34 13.34 -0.46
N LEU A 256 -3.57 13.74 -0.12
CA LEU A 256 -4.25 13.31 1.11
C LEU A 256 -4.80 11.87 1.06
N GLY A 257 -4.75 11.21 -0.10
CA GLY A 257 -5.32 9.87 -0.30
C GLY A 257 -6.85 9.83 -0.30
N VAL A 258 -7.52 10.97 -0.44
CA VAL A 258 -8.99 11.08 -0.49
C VAL A 258 -9.53 10.61 -1.84
N VAL A 259 -8.80 10.94 -2.91
CA VAL A 259 -9.05 10.47 -4.28
C VAL A 259 -7.75 9.91 -4.84
N MET A 260 -7.82 9.22 -5.97
CA MET A 260 -6.65 8.90 -6.76
C MET A 260 -6.75 9.54 -8.15
N TYR A 261 -5.73 10.31 -8.50
CA TYR A 261 -5.69 11.11 -9.72
C TYR A 261 -4.25 11.19 -10.26
N PHE A 262 -4.11 11.10 -11.58
CA PHE A 262 -2.83 11.18 -12.28
C PHE A 262 -2.93 12.17 -13.44
N GLY A 263 -2.18 13.27 -13.40
CA GLY A 263 -2.20 14.31 -14.45
C GLY A 263 -1.57 13.90 -15.79
N GLU A 264 -1.23 12.64 -15.99
CA GLU A 264 -0.60 12.12 -17.22
C GLU A 264 -1.62 11.95 -18.34
N ALA A 265 -1.19 12.13 -19.60
CA ALA A 265 -2.11 12.19 -20.75
C ALA A 265 -3.09 11.00 -20.88
N GLN A 266 -2.66 9.79 -20.51
CA GLN A 266 -3.49 8.58 -20.57
C GLN A 266 -4.46 8.42 -19.40
N LEU A 267 -4.19 9.08 -18.25
CA LEU A 267 -4.93 8.89 -17.00
C LEU A 267 -5.62 10.18 -16.51
N ARG A 268 -5.28 11.35 -17.06
CA ARG A 268 -5.77 12.67 -16.64
C ARG A 268 -7.28 12.83 -16.71
N ASN A 269 -7.96 12.01 -17.50
CA ASN A 269 -9.41 12.05 -17.60
C ASN A 269 -10.08 11.15 -16.58
N LEU A 270 -9.34 10.36 -15.79
CA LEU A 270 -9.89 9.44 -14.80
C LEU A 270 -9.63 9.98 -13.39
N VAL A 271 -10.71 10.29 -12.69
CA VAL A 271 -10.69 10.62 -11.26
C VAL A 271 -11.31 9.46 -10.49
N ILE A 272 -10.54 8.83 -9.60
CA ILE A 272 -10.95 7.65 -8.86
C ILE A 272 -11.37 8.08 -7.45
N LEU A 273 -12.64 7.90 -7.11
CA LEU A 273 -13.21 8.24 -5.80
C LEU A 273 -13.14 7.09 -4.80
N SER A 274 -13.14 5.84 -5.30
CA SER A 274 -12.93 4.64 -4.48
C SER A 274 -11.78 3.81 -5.04
N PRO A 275 -10.53 4.08 -4.60
CA PRO A 275 -9.36 3.32 -5.07
C PRO A 275 -9.42 1.83 -4.73
N VAL A 276 -10.01 1.47 -3.58
CA VAL A 276 -10.17 0.06 -3.18
C VAL A 276 -11.06 -0.67 -4.18
N ASP A 277 -12.26 -0.14 -4.43
CA ASP A 277 -13.22 -0.81 -5.31
C ASP A 277 -12.81 -0.77 -6.77
N PHE A 278 -12.07 0.26 -7.18
CA PHE A 278 -11.68 0.43 -8.56
C PHE A 278 -10.39 -0.33 -8.93
N LEU A 279 -9.39 -0.38 -8.05
CA LEU A 279 -8.08 -0.99 -8.37
C LEU A 279 -7.86 -2.35 -7.72
N ILE A 280 -8.15 -2.45 -6.42
CA ILE A 280 -7.76 -3.62 -5.64
C ILE A 280 -8.54 -4.85 -6.11
N GLU A 281 -9.83 -4.68 -6.40
CA GLU A 281 -10.66 -5.78 -6.88
C GLU A 281 -10.19 -6.34 -8.25
N PRO A 282 -10.04 -5.54 -9.34
CA PRO A 282 -9.56 -6.08 -10.61
C PRO A 282 -8.10 -6.55 -10.55
N PHE A 283 -7.24 -5.90 -9.75
CA PHE A 283 -5.85 -6.36 -9.61
C PHE A 283 -5.76 -7.65 -8.79
N SER A 284 -6.67 -7.90 -7.85
CA SER A 284 -6.72 -9.18 -7.13
C SER A 284 -6.96 -10.36 -8.07
N LEU A 285 -7.71 -10.17 -9.16
CA LEU A 285 -7.96 -11.23 -10.17
C LEU A 285 -6.70 -11.66 -10.92
N ILE A 286 -5.66 -10.82 -10.91
CA ILE A 286 -4.38 -11.13 -11.54
C ILE A 286 -3.26 -11.39 -10.55
N LEU A 287 -3.39 -11.00 -9.27
CA LEU A 287 -2.35 -11.19 -8.26
C LEU A 287 -2.60 -12.34 -7.29
N CYS A 288 -3.86 -12.79 -7.15
CA CYS A 288 -4.23 -13.72 -6.08
C CYS A 288 -3.60 -15.11 -6.22
N ASN A 289 -3.55 -15.85 -5.11
CA ASN A 289 -3.30 -17.29 -5.14
C ASN A 289 -4.54 -18.01 -5.71
N PHE A 290 -4.41 -18.56 -6.93
CA PHE A 290 -5.51 -19.25 -7.62
C PHE A 290 -5.98 -20.54 -6.95
N GLU A 291 -5.21 -21.13 -6.04
CA GLU A 291 -5.64 -22.32 -5.28
C GLU A 291 -6.65 -21.97 -4.19
N VAL A 292 -6.52 -20.77 -3.62
CA VAL A 292 -7.33 -20.31 -2.48
C VAL A 292 -8.43 -19.34 -2.93
N HIS A 293 -8.13 -18.44 -3.86
CA HIS A 293 -9.00 -17.33 -4.26
C HIS A 293 -9.55 -17.47 -5.68
N PHE A 294 -10.07 -18.66 -6.02
CA PHE A 294 -10.60 -18.92 -7.35
C PHE A 294 -12.00 -18.31 -7.57
N LYS A 295 -12.10 -17.26 -8.40
CA LYS A 295 -13.34 -16.53 -8.69
C LYS A 295 -14.00 -16.94 -10.02
N PRO A 296 -15.29 -16.63 -10.27
CA PRO A 296 -15.99 -16.98 -11.51
C PRO A 296 -15.30 -16.47 -12.80
N GLN A 297 -14.64 -15.31 -12.73
CA GLN A 297 -13.85 -14.73 -13.80
C GLN A 297 -12.69 -15.66 -14.21
N HIS A 298 -12.04 -16.30 -13.23
CA HIS A 298 -10.98 -17.30 -13.49
C HIS A 298 -11.55 -18.54 -14.19
N ALA A 299 -12.75 -19.00 -13.80
CA ALA A 299 -13.41 -20.11 -14.46
C ALA A 299 -13.72 -19.80 -15.93
N ALA A 300 -14.21 -18.59 -16.21
CA ALA A 300 -14.49 -18.11 -17.56
C ALA A 300 -13.21 -17.99 -18.40
N ALA A 301 -12.15 -17.38 -17.83
CA ALA A 301 -10.86 -17.25 -18.48
C ALA A 301 -10.24 -18.63 -18.80
N ARG A 302 -10.22 -19.56 -17.83
CA ARG A 302 -9.73 -20.93 -18.01
C ARG A 302 -10.48 -21.69 -19.10
N LYS A 303 -11.81 -21.53 -19.17
CA LYS A 303 -12.64 -22.19 -20.18
C LYS A 303 -12.37 -21.63 -21.58
N ARG A 304 -12.18 -20.32 -21.71
CA ARG A 304 -12.01 -19.63 -23.01
C ARG A 304 -10.58 -19.72 -23.54
N PHE A 305 -9.59 -19.69 -22.65
CA PHE A 305 -8.16 -19.62 -22.98
C PHE A 305 -7.34 -20.65 -22.18
N PRO A 306 -7.53 -21.96 -22.42
CA PRO A 306 -6.94 -22.99 -21.56
C PRO A 306 -5.40 -23.03 -21.61
N ARG A 307 -4.79 -22.72 -22.76
CA ARG A 307 -3.33 -22.71 -22.92
C ARG A 307 -2.72 -21.47 -22.25
N GLU A 308 -3.32 -20.32 -22.47
CA GLU A 308 -2.93 -19.03 -21.91
C GLU A 308 -3.11 -19.02 -20.40
N TRP A 309 -4.22 -19.60 -19.90
CA TRP A 309 -4.46 -19.77 -18.47
C TRP A 309 -3.34 -20.58 -17.80
N THR A 310 -2.95 -21.70 -18.42
CA THR A 310 -1.84 -22.53 -17.90
C THR A 310 -0.53 -21.74 -17.86
N ARG A 311 -0.24 -20.97 -18.93
CA ARG A 311 0.96 -20.11 -18.99
C ARG A 311 0.91 -18.99 -17.94
N PHE A 312 -0.26 -18.42 -17.71
CA PHE A 312 -0.46 -17.39 -16.70
C PHE A 312 -0.21 -17.93 -15.30
N THR A 313 -0.86 -19.03 -14.91
CA THR A 313 -0.75 -19.57 -13.55
C THR A 313 0.61 -20.22 -13.27
N GLN A 314 1.35 -20.69 -14.28
CA GLN A 314 2.64 -21.36 -14.09
C GLN A 314 3.86 -20.48 -14.35
N ARG A 315 3.72 -19.45 -15.21
CA ARG A 315 4.84 -18.61 -15.65
C ARG A 315 4.59 -17.12 -15.45
N GLY A 316 3.45 -16.75 -14.87
CA GLY A 316 3.08 -15.35 -14.66
C GLY A 316 2.84 -14.59 -15.97
N VAL A 317 2.63 -15.23 -17.12
CA VAL A 317 2.44 -14.51 -18.39
C VAL A 317 0.96 -14.48 -18.79
N VAL A 318 0.35 -13.30 -18.77
CA VAL A 318 -1.04 -13.05 -19.16
C VAL A 318 -1.10 -12.37 -20.53
N GLN A 319 -2.03 -12.79 -21.38
CA GLN A 319 -2.31 -12.11 -22.65
C GLN A 319 -3.38 -11.04 -22.47
N ARG A 320 -3.24 -9.89 -23.14
CA ARG A 320 -4.18 -8.76 -23.07
C ARG A 320 -5.66 -9.18 -23.24
N ARG A 321 -5.96 -10.03 -24.22
CA ARG A 321 -7.32 -10.55 -24.46
C ARG A 321 -7.93 -11.36 -23.29
N MET A 322 -7.10 -11.88 -22.40
CA MET A 322 -7.57 -12.58 -21.19
C MET A 322 -7.97 -11.57 -20.11
N LEU A 323 -7.36 -10.38 -20.09
CA LEU A 323 -7.76 -9.27 -19.23
C LEU A 323 -9.19 -8.81 -19.55
N ASP A 324 -9.63 -8.84 -20.81
CA ASP A 324 -11.02 -8.53 -21.17
C ASP A 324 -12.04 -9.45 -20.48
N VAL A 325 -11.65 -10.69 -20.18
CA VAL A 325 -12.50 -11.66 -19.47
C VAL A 325 -12.38 -11.51 -17.96
N LEU A 326 -11.15 -11.32 -17.46
CA LEU A 326 -10.90 -11.12 -16.04
C LEU A 326 -11.55 -9.82 -15.56
N TRP A 327 -11.41 -8.76 -16.33
CA TRP A 327 -11.91 -7.42 -16.00
C TRP A 327 -13.24 -7.07 -16.68
N GLY A 328 -13.93 -8.02 -17.31
CA GLY A 328 -15.15 -7.74 -18.07
C GLY A 328 -16.31 -7.11 -17.26
N GLY A 329 -16.26 -7.18 -15.93
CA GLY A 329 -17.21 -6.52 -15.03
C GLY A 329 -16.79 -5.12 -14.55
N PHE A 330 -15.60 -4.64 -14.95
CA PHE A 330 -15.02 -3.38 -14.52
C PHE A 330 -14.97 -2.40 -15.68
N GLY A 331 -15.32 -1.13 -15.43
CA GLY A 331 -15.14 -0.05 -16.40
C GLY A 331 -13.67 0.37 -16.51
N ASN A 332 -13.37 1.24 -17.47
CA ASN A 332 -12.04 1.86 -17.63
C ASN A 332 -10.88 0.86 -17.81
N SER A 333 -11.09 -0.18 -18.63
CA SER A 333 -10.10 -1.25 -18.81
C SER A 333 -8.75 -0.76 -19.34
N ALA A 334 -8.75 0.27 -20.20
CA ALA A 334 -7.51 0.86 -20.71
C ALA A 334 -6.72 1.57 -19.60
N GLU A 335 -7.41 2.31 -18.73
CA GLU A 335 -6.80 2.98 -17.58
C GLU A 335 -6.35 1.97 -16.51
N LEU A 336 -7.12 0.90 -16.28
CA LEU A 336 -6.70 -0.20 -15.39
C LEU A 336 -5.40 -0.85 -15.87
N GLU A 337 -5.26 -1.07 -17.17
CA GLU A 337 -4.04 -1.63 -17.77
C GLU A 337 -2.85 -0.69 -17.66
N ALA A 338 -3.08 0.61 -17.92
CA ALA A 338 -2.07 1.64 -17.75
C ALA A 338 -1.60 1.74 -16.30
N LEU A 339 -2.53 1.69 -15.32
CA LEU A 339 -2.21 1.71 -13.90
C LEU A 339 -1.47 0.45 -13.45
N ALA A 340 -1.91 -0.73 -13.90
CA ALA A 340 -1.23 -1.98 -13.59
C ALA A 340 0.22 -1.98 -14.11
N SER A 341 0.42 -1.45 -15.32
CA SER A 341 1.74 -1.33 -15.94
C SER A 341 2.62 -0.32 -15.20
N LYS A 342 2.07 0.86 -14.92
CA LYS A 342 2.75 1.96 -14.22
C LYS A 342 3.28 1.55 -12.85
N HIS A 343 2.49 0.77 -12.11
CA HIS A 343 2.81 0.38 -10.74
C HIS A 343 3.46 -1.01 -10.64
N GLY A 344 3.89 -1.58 -11.76
CA GLY A 344 4.63 -2.84 -11.79
C GLY A 344 3.83 -4.07 -11.35
N VAL A 345 2.49 -3.95 -11.30
CA VAL A 345 1.59 -5.09 -11.14
C VAL A 345 1.71 -6.01 -12.36
N MET A 346 1.84 -5.39 -13.53
CA MET A 346 2.10 -6.05 -14.80
C MET A 346 3.27 -5.36 -15.50
N VAL A 347 4.06 -6.13 -16.26
CA VAL A 347 5.17 -5.61 -17.05
C VAL A 347 4.98 -6.04 -18.49
N PRO A 348 4.86 -5.11 -19.46
CA PRO A 348 4.69 -5.46 -20.87
C PRO A 348 5.91 -6.24 -21.36
N LEU A 349 5.66 -7.36 -22.03
CA LEU A 349 6.68 -8.15 -22.71
C LEU A 349 6.78 -7.70 -24.16
N LEU A 350 8.02 -7.46 -24.62
CA LEU A 350 8.28 -7.13 -26.02
C LEU A 350 8.05 -8.39 -26.87
N SER A 351 7.13 -8.32 -27.84
CA SER A 351 7.01 -9.36 -28.86
C SER A 351 8.14 -9.19 -29.88
N GLU A 352 8.91 -10.25 -30.14
CA GLU A 352 9.93 -10.26 -31.20
C GLU A 352 9.33 -10.37 -32.62
N GLY A 353 8.00 -10.43 -32.77
CA GLY A 353 7.29 -10.52 -34.04
C GLY A 353 6.27 -9.39 -34.21
N GLY A 354 6.30 -8.72 -35.36
CA GLY A 354 5.54 -7.50 -35.61
C GLY A 354 4.01 -7.67 -35.65
N GLY A 355 3.33 -6.68 -35.06
CA GLY A 355 2.18 -6.03 -35.70
C GLY A 355 0.78 -6.54 -35.32
N GLY A 356 0.38 -6.38 -34.06
CA GLY A 356 -1.04 -6.38 -33.69
C GLY A 356 -1.26 -6.15 -32.19
N ASP A 357 -2.22 -5.29 -31.85
CA ASP A 357 -2.68 -5.00 -30.47
C ASP A 357 -3.19 -6.27 -29.73
N ALA A 358 -3.45 -7.35 -30.48
CA ALA A 358 -3.95 -8.63 -30.01
C ALA A 358 -2.86 -9.59 -29.48
N GLU A 359 -1.58 -9.28 -29.67
CA GLU A 359 -0.45 -10.10 -29.19
C GLU A 359 0.28 -9.50 -27.97
N CYS A 360 -0.23 -8.41 -27.39
CA CYS A 360 0.37 -7.85 -26.18
C CYS A 360 0.29 -8.85 -25.02
N GLU A 361 1.46 -9.22 -24.50
CA GLU A 361 1.63 -10.09 -23.34
C GLU A 361 2.21 -9.29 -22.18
N TYR A 362 1.81 -9.64 -20.97
CA TYR A 362 2.29 -9.05 -19.74
C TYR A 362 2.86 -10.13 -18.83
N LEU A 363 3.96 -9.80 -18.17
CA LEU A 363 4.47 -10.55 -17.02
C LEU A 363 3.83 -10.01 -15.74
N VAL A 364 3.34 -10.90 -14.89
CA VAL A 364 2.83 -10.61 -13.54
C VAL A 364 3.83 -11.19 -12.54
N PRO A 365 4.74 -10.37 -11.98
CA PRO A 365 5.87 -10.88 -11.21
C PRO A 365 5.49 -11.67 -9.96
N SER A 366 4.35 -11.35 -9.34
CA SER A 366 3.89 -11.99 -8.09
C SER A 366 3.51 -13.47 -8.26
N ILE A 367 3.25 -13.92 -9.49
CA ILE A 367 2.90 -15.32 -9.80
C ILE A 367 4.14 -16.18 -10.02
N LEU A 368 5.30 -15.58 -10.28
CA LEU A 368 6.51 -16.35 -10.57
C LEU A 368 6.90 -17.24 -9.39
N SER A 369 7.31 -18.48 -9.71
CA SER A 369 7.86 -19.37 -8.69
C SER A 369 9.08 -18.74 -8.05
N ARG A 370 9.20 -18.94 -6.73
CA ARG A 370 10.36 -18.53 -5.94
C ARG A 370 11.47 -19.57 -5.93
N ASP A 371 11.27 -20.68 -6.63
CA ASP A 371 12.29 -21.71 -6.76
C ASP A 371 13.54 -21.11 -7.43
N PRO A 372 14.74 -21.42 -6.90
CA PRO A 372 15.98 -21.00 -7.53
C PRO A 372 16.00 -21.45 -8.99
N LEU A 373 16.42 -20.57 -9.90
CA LEU A 373 16.62 -20.96 -11.29
C LEU A 373 17.59 -22.16 -11.33
N PRO A 374 17.33 -23.18 -12.15
CA PRO A 374 18.28 -24.26 -12.35
C PRO A 374 19.60 -23.68 -12.86
N PRO A 375 20.75 -24.27 -12.50
CA PRO A 375 22.04 -23.80 -12.96
C PRO A 375 22.06 -23.79 -14.50
N PRO A 376 22.75 -22.81 -15.11
CA PRO A 376 22.85 -22.73 -16.56
C PRO A 376 23.42 -24.04 -17.13
N PRO A 377 22.99 -24.46 -18.33
CA PRO A 377 23.57 -25.64 -18.97
C PRO A 377 25.08 -25.45 -19.13
N PRO A 378 25.88 -26.53 -19.01
CA PRO A 378 27.32 -26.44 -19.23
C PRO A 378 27.60 -25.91 -20.65
N PRO A 379 28.67 -25.12 -20.83
CA PRO A 379 29.04 -24.63 -22.14
C PRO A 379 29.23 -25.81 -23.12
N PRO A 380 28.87 -25.64 -24.41
CA PRO A 380 29.07 -26.69 -25.39
C PRO A 380 30.56 -27.10 -25.42
N PRO A 381 30.87 -28.39 -25.59
CA PRO A 381 32.25 -28.87 -25.67
C PRO A 381 32.98 -28.13 -26.79
N PHE A 382 34.23 -27.73 -26.53
CA PHE A 382 35.06 -27.11 -27.55
C PHE A 382 35.10 -28.00 -28.80
N PRO A 383 34.92 -27.42 -30.00
CA PRO A 383 35.05 -28.19 -31.23
C PRO A 383 36.45 -28.84 -31.27
N PRO A 384 36.55 -30.09 -31.73
CA PRO A 384 37.83 -30.78 -31.84
C PRO A 384 38.79 -29.95 -32.69
N PRO A 385 40.09 -29.90 -32.35
CA PRO A 385 41.06 -29.15 -33.12
C PRO A 385 41.03 -29.63 -34.58
N THR A 386 40.82 -28.69 -35.51
CA THR A 386 40.86 -28.95 -36.94
C THR A 386 42.18 -29.65 -37.28
N PRO A 387 42.15 -30.80 -37.99
CA PRO A 387 43.36 -31.50 -38.36
C PRO A 387 44.24 -30.59 -39.22
N PRO A 388 45.58 -30.65 -39.06
CA PRO A 388 46.48 -29.83 -39.86
C PRO A 388 46.27 -30.14 -41.35
N ARG A 389 46.03 -29.09 -42.13
CA ARG A 389 46.00 -29.18 -43.60
C ARG A 389 47.36 -29.69 -44.08
N THR A 390 47.42 -30.94 -44.52
CA THR A 390 48.53 -31.45 -45.31
C THR A 390 48.53 -30.75 -46.67
N LYS A 391 49.69 -30.19 -47.04
CA LYS A 391 49.96 -29.58 -48.35
C LYS A 391 50.03 -30.62 -49.45
#